data_AF-A0A183BL92-F1
#
_entry.id   AF-A0A183BL92-F1
#
_cell.length_a   1.000
_cell.length_b   1.000
_cell.length_c   1.000
_cell.angle_alpha   90.00
_cell.angle_beta   90.00
_cell.angle_gamma   90.00
#
_symmetry.space_group_name_H-M   'P 1'
#
loop_
_entity.id
_entity.type
_entity.pdbx_description
1 polymer ?
#
loop_
_entity_poly.entity_id
_entity_poly.type
_entity_poly.pdbx_seq_one_letter_code
_entity_poly.pdbx_strand_id
1 'polypeptide(L)'
;MTEEPRKAEASVGQRLPLSGSVSSGSKVLTAVARGDNVFLFYPNLLGYVRIILALGAFCAMSSGEKQWRAALWYFTSALLDAFDGYLARKFNQSSRFGAMLDQLTDRLTFLGVLMALCHFYSSKMLFFQFVAFLDIAAHWMHLHATDLTGKESHKGSTNPVLNFYYTSKPCLFWMCFGNEAFYGLLYINYFWAGPALFFGIHLMPVLAALTCPVALAKSALNVLHLVMASQTVAEHDQEQRRRMSKQRVEEGKKGI
;
A
#
# COMPACT_ATOMS: atom_id res chain seq x y z
N MET A 1 17.54 59.93 26.55
CA MET A 1 17.36 59.50 25.15
C MET A 1 18.15 58.21 24.99
N THR A 2 17.51 57.08 25.33
CA THR A 2 17.93 55.71 25.02
C THR A 2 16.80 54.77 25.45
N GLU A 3 16.20 54.14 24.45
CA GLU A 3 15.63 52.79 24.33
C GLU A 3 14.71 52.18 25.42
N GLU A 4 13.47 51.92 24.98
CA GLU A 4 12.49 50.89 25.39
C GLU A 4 12.94 49.45 25.01
N PRO A 5 12.19 48.34 25.25
CA PRO A 5 10.82 48.25 25.76
C PRO A 5 10.52 47.22 26.87
N ARG A 6 9.33 47.43 27.41
CA ARG A 6 8.57 46.69 28.42
C ARG A 6 7.98 45.39 27.84
N LYS A 7 7.99 44.32 28.63
CA LYS A 7 7.32 43.03 28.34
C LYS A 7 5.83 43.25 28.08
N ALA A 8 5.32 42.76 26.95
CA ALA A 8 3.89 42.73 26.64
C ALA A 8 3.32 41.33 26.93
N GLU A 9 2.34 41.28 27.82
CA GLU A 9 1.44 40.16 28.07
C GLU A 9 0.53 39.94 26.86
N ALA A 10 0.36 38.69 26.42
CA ALA A 10 -0.63 38.31 25.42
C ALA A 10 -1.82 37.64 26.11
N SER A 11 -2.95 38.36 26.07
CA SER A 11 -4.24 37.99 26.62
C SER A 11 -5.01 36.98 25.77
N VAL A 12 -5.83 36.22 26.47
CA VAL A 12 -6.87 35.25 26.09
C VAL A 12 -7.82 35.68 24.95
N GLY A 13 -8.13 34.72 24.05
CA GLY A 13 -9.27 34.69 23.10
C GLY A 13 -8.92 33.74 21.95
N GLN A 14 -9.70 32.74 21.51
CA GLN A 14 -11.14 32.63 21.40
C GLN A 14 -11.49 31.15 21.08
N ARG A 15 -12.50 30.57 21.77
CA ARG A 15 -12.98 29.20 21.54
C ARG A 15 -13.86 29.14 20.28
N LEU A 16 -13.60 28.18 19.39
CA LEU A 16 -14.53 27.77 18.32
C LEU A 16 -15.49 26.69 18.86
N PRO A 17 -16.80 26.75 18.58
CA PRO A 17 -17.73 25.70 18.96
C PRO A 17 -17.73 24.61 17.88
N LEU A 18 -17.30 23.40 18.22
CA LEU A 18 -17.57 22.22 17.40
C LEU A 18 -18.54 21.30 18.16
N SER A 19 -19.83 21.55 17.93
CA SER A 19 -20.89 20.58 18.14
C SER A 19 -21.10 19.83 16.82
N GLY A 20 -20.87 18.52 16.80
CA GLY A 20 -21.09 17.68 15.62
C GLY A 20 -20.41 16.31 15.69
N SER A 21 -21.22 15.28 15.94
CA SER A 21 -21.01 13.82 15.97
C SER A 21 -19.56 13.26 15.88
N VAL A 22 -19.14 12.70 17.02
CA VAL A 22 -18.03 11.76 17.22
C VAL A 22 -18.33 10.41 16.56
N SER A 23 -17.37 9.81 15.84
CA SER A 23 -17.42 8.35 15.63
C SER A 23 -16.09 7.64 15.31
N SER A 24 -15.01 8.28 14.84
CA SER A 24 -13.75 7.53 14.62
C SER A 24 -12.47 8.36 14.68
N GLY A 25 -12.51 9.63 14.26
CA GLY A 25 -11.34 10.53 14.31
C GLY A 25 -10.98 11.06 15.71
N SER A 26 -11.92 11.04 16.68
CA SER A 26 -11.72 11.69 17.98
C SER A 26 -10.61 11.05 18.81
N LYS A 27 -10.40 9.72 18.74
CA LYS A 27 -9.40 9.04 19.59
C LYS A 27 -7.99 9.05 19.02
N VAL A 28 -7.82 9.15 17.69
CA VAL A 28 -6.49 9.38 17.08
C VAL A 28 -5.99 10.78 17.45
N LEU A 29 -6.87 11.79 17.40
CA LEU A 29 -6.57 13.11 17.98
C LEU A 29 -6.26 13.04 19.47
N THR A 30 -6.89 12.12 20.22
CA THR A 30 -6.64 11.94 21.66
C THR A 30 -5.29 11.28 21.96
N ALA A 31 -4.82 10.34 21.12
CA ALA A 31 -3.50 9.70 21.26
C ALA A 31 -2.36 10.67 20.90
N VAL A 32 -2.53 11.47 19.84
CA VAL A 32 -1.61 12.56 19.51
C VAL A 32 -1.62 13.63 20.61
N ALA A 33 -2.79 13.93 21.19
CA ALA A 33 -2.90 14.82 22.35
C ALA A 33 -2.29 14.24 23.65
N ARG A 34 -2.03 12.93 23.72
CA ARG A 34 -1.34 12.25 24.84
C ARG A 34 0.17 12.24 24.72
N GLY A 35 0.74 12.67 23.59
CA GLY A 35 2.18 12.58 23.33
C GLY A 35 2.64 11.17 22.92
N ASP A 36 1.72 10.28 22.52
CA ASP A 36 2.08 8.92 22.11
C ASP A 36 2.83 8.96 20.77
N ASN A 37 4.02 8.34 20.75
CA ASN A 37 4.87 8.33 19.55
C ASN A 37 4.28 7.37 18.50
N VAL A 38 3.76 7.92 17.40
CA VAL A 38 3.13 7.18 16.30
C VAL A 38 4.06 6.09 15.72
N PHE A 39 5.37 6.31 15.71
CA PHE A 39 6.35 5.32 15.24
C PHE A 39 6.34 4.02 16.06
N LEU A 40 5.94 4.09 17.33
CA LEU A 40 5.95 2.97 18.27
C LEU A 40 4.58 2.30 18.45
N PHE A 41 3.60 2.64 17.61
CA PHE A 41 2.32 1.93 17.61
C PHE A 41 2.54 0.45 17.29
N TYR A 42 1.79 -0.43 17.97
CA TYR A 42 1.89 -1.88 17.80
C TYR A 42 1.82 -2.35 16.32
N PRO A 43 0.90 -1.84 15.47
CA PRO A 43 0.91 -2.17 14.04
C PRO A 43 2.22 -1.76 13.33
N ASN A 44 2.81 -0.63 13.69
CA ASN A 44 4.03 -0.12 13.04
C ASN A 44 5.26 -0.94 13.47
N LEU A 45 5.33 -1.36 14.73
CA LEU A 45 6.35 -2.28 15.20
C LEU A 45 6.28 -3.61 14.44
N LEU A 46 5.07 -4.11 14.16
CA LEU A 46 4.90 -5.30 13.33
C LEU A 46 5.35 -5.06 11.88
N GLY A 47 5.06 -3.88 11.33
CA GLY A 47 5.59 -3.44 10.03
C GLY A 47 7.13 -3.50 9.97
N TYR A 48 7.83 -3.04 11.02
CA TYR A 48 9.30 -3.15 11.09
C TYR A 48 9.79 -4.60 11.14
N VAL A 49 9.08 -5.47 11.86
CA VAL A 49 9.39 -6.92 11.87
C VAL A 49 9.22 -7.51 10.47
N ARG A 50 8.17 -7.13 9.73
CA ARG A 50 7.94 -7.56 8.34
C ARG A 50 9.09 -7.13 7.41
N ILE A 51 9.59 -5.90 7.55
CA ILE A 51 10.76 -5.41 6.81
C ILE A 51 11.99 -6.28 7.12
N ILE A 52 12.27 -6.58 8.39
CA ILE A 52 13.40 -7.41 8.79
C ILE A 52 13.28 -8.83 8.21
N LEU A 53 12.07 -9.41 8.25
CA LEU A 53 11.80 -10.73 7.66
C LEU A 53 12.00 -10.72 6.13
N ALA A 54 11.53 -9.67 5.45
CA ALA A 54 11.72 -9.52 4.00
C ALA A 54 13.20 -9.40 3.63
N LEU A 55 13.97 -8.57 4.35
CA LEU A 55 15.42 -8.45 4.16
C LEU A 55 16.15 -9.77 4.42
N GLY A 56 15.77 -10.48 5.49
CA GLY A 56 16.26 -11.82 5.75
C GLY A 56 15.98 -12.76 4.57
N ALA A 57 14.74 -12.75 4.07
CA ALA A 57 14.34 -13.57 2.93
C ALA A 57 15.22 -13.26 1.71
N PHE A 58 15.46 -12.00 1.38
CA PHE A 58 16.30 -11.61 0.24
C PHE A 58 17.76 -12.04 0.39
N CYS A 59 18.33 -11.88 1.58
CA CYS A 59 19.67 -12.39 1.88
C CYS A 59 19.76 -13.92 1.68
N ALA A 60 18.73 -14.65 2.11
CA ALA A 60 18.65 -16.10 1.90
C ALA A 60 18.47 -16.45 0.41
N MET A 61 17.64 -15.71 -0.34
CA MET A 61 17.44 -15.89 -1.77
C MET A 61 18.73 -15.69 -2.57
N SER A 62 19.53 -14.69 -2.22
CA SER A 62 20.80 -14.39 -2.89
C SER A 62 21.82 -15.53 -2.77
N SER A 63 21.78 -16.31 -1.70
CA SER A 63 22.73 -17.41 -1.48
C SER A 63 22.39 -18.69 -2.24
N GLY A 64 21.15 -18.85 -2.74
CA GLY A 64 20.70 -20.03 -3.50
C GLY A 64 20.59 -21.35 -2.70
N GLU A 65 21.43 -21.56 -1.69
CA GLU A 65 21.50 -22.78 -0.87
C GLU A 65 20.44 -22.84 0.25
N LYS A 66 19.72 -21.73 0.48
CA LYS A 66 18.86 -21.53 1.64
C LYS A 66 17.40 -21.29 1.25
N GLN A 67 16.95 -21.91 0.15
CA GLN A 67 15.63 -21.65 -0.44
C GLN A 67 14.46 -21.85 0.54
N TRP A 68 14.53 -22.82 1.47
CA TRP A 68 13.47 -23.06 2.46
C TRP A 68 13.42 -22.02 3.57
N ARG A 69 14.58 -21.47 3.96
CA ARG A 69 14.62 -20.33 4.88
C ARG A 69 14.08 -19.06 4.21
N ALA A 70 14.45 -18.83 2.96
CA ALA A 70 13.94 -17.72 2.16
C ALA A 70 12.42 -17.78 2.05
N ALA A 71 11.87 -18.93 1.66
CA ALA A 71 10.43 -19.16 1.57
C ALA A 71 9.73 -18.95 2.91
N LEU A 72 10.25 -19.53 4.00
CA LEU A 72 9.67 -19.39 5.33
C LEU A 72 9.59 -17.92 5.76
N TRP A 73 10.68 -17.16 5.63
CA TRP A 73 10.70 -15.74 6.01
C TRP A 73 9.80 -14.89 5.13
N TYR A 74 9.78 -15.13 3.82
CA TYR A 74 8.92 -14.43 2.87
C TYR A 74 7.43 -14.67 3.19
N PHE A 75 6.99 -15.92 3.30
CA PHE A 75 5.60 -16.24 3.61
C PHE A 75 5.20 -15.82 5.02
N THR A 76 6.12 -15.85 5.98
CA THR A 76 5.85 -15.30 7.33
C THR A 76 5.62 -13.79 7.27
N SER A 77 6.44 -13.05 6.51
CA SER A 77 6.25 -11.61 6.32
C SER A 77 4.90 -11.29 5.68
N ALA A 78 4.51 -12.04 4.64
CA ALA A 78 3.23 -11.89 3.96
C ALA A 78 2.03 -12.24 4.86
N LEU A 79 2.15 -13.23 5.75
CA LEU A 79 1.09 -13.58 6.70
C LEU A 79 0.90 -12.52 7.79
N LEU A 80 1.98 -11.86 8.22
CA LEU A 80 1.94 -10.82 9.25
C LEU A 80 1.25 -9.52 8.78
N ASP A 81 1.08 -9.32 7.48
CA ASP A 81 0.31 -8.22 6.87
C ASP A 81 -1.12 -8.14 7.45
N ALA A 82 -1.85 -9.24 7.43
CA ALA A 82 -3.22 -9.26 7.95
C ALA A 82 -3.29 -8.95 9.46
N PHE A 83 -2.19 -9.17 10.19
CA PHE A 83 -2.12 -8.93 11.62
C PHE A 83 -1.92 -7.45 11.97
N ASP A 84 -1.20 -6.64 11.18
CA ASP A 84 -1.03 -5.22 11.50
C ASP A 84 -2.37 -4.46 11.41
N GLY A 85 -3.18 -4.72 10.39
CA GLY A 85 -4.50 -4.14 10.24
C GLY A 85 -5.48 -4.63 11.31
N TYR A 86 -5.32 -5.87 11.78
CA TYR A 86 -6.06 -6.37 12.96
C TYR A 86 -5.65 -5.63 14.23
N LEU A 87 -4.36 -5.47 14.50
CA LEU A 87 -3.84 -4.74 15.66
C LEU A 87 -4.24 -3.26 15.64
N ALA A 88 -4.15 -2.61 14.48
CA ALA A 88 -4.54 -1.21 14.31
C ALA A 88 -6.02 -0.97 14.65
N ARG A 89 -6.91 -1.90 14.28
CA ARG A 89 -8.34 -1.85 14.63
C ARG A 89 -8.59 -2.21 16.09
N LYS A 90 -7.95 -3.26 16.60
CA LYS A 90 -8.14 -3.74 17.97
C LYS A 90 -7.69 -2.72 19.02
N PHE A 91 -6.53 -2.11 18.79
CA PHE A 91 -5.94 -1.11 19.70
C PHE A 91 -6.31 0.33 19.33
N ASN A 92 -7.11 0.54 18.27
CA ASN A 92 -7.51 1.85 17.78
C ASN A 92 -6.31 2.78 17.51
N GLN A 93 -5.23 2.20 16.96
CA GLN A 93 -3.95 2.83 16.62
C GLN A 93 -3.78 2.97 15.10
N SER A 94 -4.87 3.29 14.39
CA SER A 94 -4.81 3.55 12.95
C SER A 94 -4.16 4.91 12.70
N SER A 95 -3.18 4.98 11.79
CA SER A 95 -2.45 6.20 11.48
C SER A 95 -2.11 6.26 9.99
N ARG A 96 -1.97 7.48 9.44
CA ARG A 96 -1.54 7.67 8.04
C ARG A 96 -0.14 7.12 7.80
N PHE A 97 0.78 7.32 8.76
CA PHE A 97 2.12 6.75 8.69
C PHE A 97 2.10 5.23 8.62
N GLY A 98 1.32 4.57 9.49
CA GLY A 98 1.21 3.10 9.48
C GLY A 98 0.62 2.56 8.18
N ALA A 99 -0.42 3.20 7.65
CA ALA A 99 -1.00 2.81 6.36
C ALA A 99 0.00 2.95 5.19
N MET A 100 0.82 4.01 5.18
CA MET A 100 1.86 4.20 4.18
C MET A 100 3.01 3.19 4.34
N LEU A 101 3.41 2.89 5.58
CA LEU A 101 4.46 1.92 5.90
C LEU A 101 4.06 0.51 5.47
N ASP A 102 2.82 0.13 5.73
CA ASP A 102 2.23 -1.14 5.32
C ASP A 102 2.27 -1.31 3.78
N GLN A 103 1.66 -0.35 3.06
CA GLN A 103 1.66 -0.36 1.60
C GLN A 103 3.07 -0.40 1.01
N LEU A 104 4.02 0.35 1.58
CA LEU A 104 5.41 0.34 1.12
C LEU A 104 6.08 -1.03 1.36
N THR A 105 5.90 -1.61 2.53
CA THR A 105 6.50 -2.90 2.93
C THR A 105 6.01 -4.02 2.03
N ASP A 106 4.72 -4.03 1.71
CA ASP A 106 4.12 -4.94 0.72
C ASP A 106 4.83 -4.86 -0.63
N ARG A 107 4.96 -3.63 -1.18
CA ARG A 107 5.55 -3.43 -2.51
C ARG A 107 7.02 -3.83 -2.55
N LEU A 108 7.78 -3.51 -1.51
CA LEU A 108 9.19 -3.89 -1.43
C LEU A 108 9.37 -5.41 -1.29
N THR A 109 8.52 -6.06 -0.50
CA THR A 109 8.54 -7.52 -0.32
C THR A 109 8.25 -8.22 -1.65
N PHE A 110 7.21 -7.77 -2.35
CA PHE A 110 6.84 -8.29 -3.67
C PHE A 110 7.92 -8.03 -4.74
N LEU A 111 8.50 -6.83 -4.76
CA LEU A 111 9.58 -6.49 -5.68
C LEU A 111 10.79 -7.40 -5.48
N GLY A 112 11.18 -7.69 -4.24
CA GLY A 112 12.34 -8.52 -3.97
C GLY A 112 12.18 -9.98 -4.45
N VAL A 113 10.97 -10.57 -4.34
CA VAL A 113 10.73 -11.90 -4.93
C VAL A 113 10.76 -11.85 -6.47
N LEU A 114 10.25 -10.78 -7.10
CA LEU A 114 10.35 -10.61 -8.55
C LEU A 114 11.80 -10.46 -9.03
N MET A 115 12.64 -9.75 -8.26
CA MET A 115 14.07 -9.63 -8.56
C MET A 115 14.78 -10.98 -8.45
N ALA A 116 14.46 -11.79 -7.43
CA ALA A 116 14.98 -13.15 -7.33
C ALA A 116 14.54 -14.01 -8.54
N LEU A 117 13.26 -13.90 -8.96
CA LEU A 117 12.77 -14.61 -10.14
C LEU A 117 13.44 -14.14 -11.44
N CYS A 118 13.78 -12.86 -11.58
CA CYS A 118 14.57 -12.38 -12.71
C CYS A 118 15.94 -13.07 -12.80
N HIS A 119 16.56 -13.33 -11.64
CA HIS A 119 17.85 -14.02 -11.58
C HIS A 119 17.74 -15.51 -11.95
N PHE A 120 16.79 -16.24 -11.34
CA PHE A 120 16.65 -17.68 -11.55
C PHE A 120 15.96 -18.05 -12.87
N TYR A 121 14.98 -17.26 -13.32
CA TYR A 121 14.28 -17.45 -14.60
C TYR A 121 14.71 -16.38 -15.61
N SER A 122 16.01 -16.29 -15.90
CA SER A 122 16.60 -15.27 -16.79
C SER A 122 15.93 -15.17 -18.16
N SER A 123 15.49 -16.29 -18.74
CA SER A 123 14.71 -16.32 -20.00
C SER A 123 13.39 -15.53 -19.96
N LYS A 124 12.81 -15.35 -18.77
CA LYS A 124 11.53 -14.66 -18.54
C LYS A 124 11.72 -13.35 -17.78
N MET A 125 12.96 -12.85 -17.68
CA MET A 125 13.29 -11.63 -16.95
C MET A 125 12.41 -10.43 -17.36
N LEU A 126 12.21 -10.23 -18.67
CA LEU A 126 11.38 -9.12 -19.19
C LEU A 126 9.94 -9.18 -18.66
N PHE A 127 9.36 -10.38 -18.51
CA PHE A 127 8.02 -10.53 -17.97
C PHE A 127 7.95 -10.07 -16.50
N PHE A 128 8.87 -10.53 -15.67
CA PHE A 128 8.91 -10.13 -14.25
C PHE A 128 9.22 -8.64 -14.07
N GLN A 129 10.08 -8.07 -14.90
CA GLN A 129 10.34 -6.63 -14.92
C GLN A 129 9.08 -5.83 -15.29
N PHE A 130 8.30 -6.31 -16.26
CA PHE A 130 7.03 -5.66 -16.63
C PHE A 130 6.01 -5.70 -15.49
N VAL A 131 5.88 -6.84 -14.82
CA VAL A 131 5.02 -6.98 -13.63
C VAL A 131 5.45 -6.02 -12.53
N ALA A 132 6.76 -5.96 -12.23
CA ALA A 132 7.30 -5.05 -11.22
C ALA A 132 7.03 -3.59 -11.55
N PHE A 133 7.29 -3.18 -12.80
CA PHE A 133 7.07 -1.82 -13.27
C PHE A 133 5.59 -1.43 -13.18
N LEU A 134 4.71 -2.31 -13.66
CA LEU A 134 3.27 -2.10 -13.61
C LEU A 134 2.76 -1.97 -12.18
N ASP A 135 3.20 -2.84 -11.27
CA ASP A 135 2.77 -2.81 -9.88
C ASP A 135 3.19 -1.51 -9.17
N ILE A 136 4.45 -1.09 -9.33
CA ILE A 136 4.96 0.15 -8.75
C ILE A 136 4.26 1.37 -9.35
N ALA A 137 4.17 1.46 -10.68
CA ALA A 137 3.55 2.60 -11.36
C ALA A 137 2.07 2.75 -10.98
N ALA A 138 1.31 1.64 -10.95
CA ALA A 138 -0.09 1.65 -10.58
C ALA A 138 -0.31 2.14 -9.15
N HIS A 139 0.44 1.62 -8.17
CA HIS A 139 0.29 2.01 -6.77
C HIS A 139 0.78 3.43 -6.52
N TRP A 140 1.85 3.87 -7.17
CA TRP A 140 2.36 5.24 -7.06
C TRP A 140 1.33 6.26 -7.55
N MET A 141 0.78 6.05 -8.75
CA MET A 141 -0.26 6.91 -9.30
C MET A 141 -1.53 6.90 -8.45
N HIS A 142 -1.94 5.72 -7.99
CA HIS A 142 -3.12 5.56 -7.15
C HIS A 142 -2.98 6.29 -5.80
N LEU A 143 -1.84 6.16 -5.13
CA LEU A 143 -1.57 6.86 -3.87
C LEU A 143 -1.66 8.38 -4.04
N HIS A 144 -1.04 8.93 -5.09
CA HIS A 144 -1.10 10.36 -5.39
C HIS A 144 -2.52 10.83 -5.75
N ALA A 145 -3.28 10.06 -6.52
CA ALA A 145 -4.66 10.39 -6.85
C ALA A 145 -5.56 10.47 -5.59
N THR A 146 -5.36 9.55 -4.64
CA THR A 146 -6.10 9.53 -3.37
C THR A 146 -5.71 10.69 -2.47
N ASP A 147 -4.41 11.00 -2.39
CA ASP A 147 -3.92 12.14 -1.62
C ASP A 147 -4.41 13.49 -2.17
N LEU A 148 -4.43 13.67 -3.50
CA LEU A 148 -4.91 14.90 -4.15
C LEU A 148 -6.40 15.11 -3.98
N THR A 149 -7.20 14.04 -4.02
CA THR A 149 -8.66 14.15 -3.91
C THR A 149 -9.15 14.27 -2.46
N GLY A 150 -8.29 14.04 -1.47
CA GLY A 150 -8.64 14.10 -0.04
C GLY A 150 -9.71 13.09 0.38
N LYS A 151 -10.03 12.11 -0.49
CA LYS A 151 -11.01 11.07 -0.21
C LYS A 151 -10.34 9.99 0.62
N GLU A 152 -10.69 9.88 1.90
CA GLU A 152 -10.25 8.75 2.72
C GLU A 152 -10.87 7.45 2.17
N SER A 153 -10.04 6.64 1.53
CA SER A 153 -10.31 5.23 1.15
C SER A 153 -11.56 4.98 0.29
N HIS A 154 -11.40 5.02 -1.04
CA HIS A 154 -12.07 4.26 -2.12
C HIS A 154 -13.54 3.78 -2.02
N LYS A 155 -14.40 4.39 -1.21
CA LYS A 155 -15.86 4.21 -1.34
C LYS A 155 -16.37 5.08 -2.50
N GLY A 156 -16.19 4.59 -3.73
CA GLY A 156 -16.80 5.18 -4.92
C GLY A 156 -15.89 5.32 -6.13
N SER A 157 -15.22 4.24 -6.57
CA SER A 157 -14.78 4.18 -7.96
C SER A 157 -16.02 4.02 -8.85
N THR A 158 -16.13 4.81 -9.91
CA THR A 158 -17.18 4.66 -10.94
C THR A 158 -17.15 3.30 -11.64
N ASN A 159 -16.02 2.58 -11.56
CA ASN A 159 -15.90 1.24 -12.15
C ASN A 159 -16.42 0.14 -11.19
N PRO A 160 -17.37 -0.71 -11.63
CA PRO A 160 -17.98 -1.74 -10.79
C PRO A 160 -17.00 -2.85 -10.35
N VAL A 161 -16.02 -3.19 -11.20
CA VAL A 161 -15.01 -4.22 -10.89
C VAL A 161 -14.13 -3.77 -9.74
N LEU A 162 -13.69 -2.51 -9.80
CA LEU A 162 -12.84 -1.91 -8.79
C LEU A 162 -13.58 -1.73 -7.46
N ASN A 163 -14.86 -1.34 -7.54
CA ASN A 163 -15.70 -1.22 -6.36
C ASN A 163 -15.92 -2.57 -5.67
N PHE A 164 -16.16 -3.64 -6.42
CA PHE A 164 -16.28 -4.99 -5.87
C PHE A 164 -15.00 -5.45 -5.17
N TYR A 165 -13.85 -5.23 -5.80
CA TYR A 165 -12.53 -5.57 -5.27
C TYR A 165 -12.26 -4.91 -3.91
N TYR A 166 -12.56 -3.61 -3.77
CA TYR A 166 -12.34 -2.89 -2.51
C TYR A 166 -13.47 -3.07 -1.47
N THR A 167 -14.69 -3.37 -1.90
CA THR A 167 -15.83 -3.56 -0.99
C THR A 167 -15.71 -4.89 -0.23
N SER A 168 -15.15 -5.92 -0.86
CA SER A 168 -15.08 -7.26 -0.28
C SER A 168 -13.69 -7.55 0.31
N LYS A 169 -13.54 -7.36 1.64
CA LYS A 169 -12.31 -7.69 2.38
C LYS A 169 -11.76 -9.10 2.09
N PRO A 170 -12.60 -10.16 1.97
CA PRO A 170 -12.10 -11.49 1.61
C PRO A 170 -11.52 -11.54 0.19
N CYS A 171 -12.13 -10.85 -0.78
CA CYS A 171 -11.60 -10.81 -2.15
C CYS A 171 -10.23 -10.14 -2.18
N LEU A 172 -10.09 -8.99 -1.52
CA LEU A 172 -8.81 -8.26 -1.40
C LEU A 172 -7.72 -9.15 -0.81
N PHE A 173 -8.01 -9.81 0.32
CA PHE A 173 -7.07 -10.71 0.99
C PHE A 173 -6.65 -11.87 0.09
N TRP A 174 -7.60 -12.61 -0.48
CA TRP A 174 -7.29 -13.77 -1.31
C TRP A 174 -6.57 -13.40 -2.60
N MET A 175 -6.80 -12.20 -3.12
CA MET A 175 -6.16 -11.71 -4.32
C MET A 175 -4.71 -11.28 -4.07
N CYS A 176 -4.44 -10.60 -2.96
CA CYS A 176 -3.07 -10.31 -2.53
C CYS A 176 -2.32 -11.60 -2.16
N PHE A 177 -2.93 -12.46 -1.33
CA PHE A 177 -2.34 -13.73 -0.92
C PHE A 177 -2.06 -14.64 -2.12
N GLY A 178 -3.01 -14.78 -3.05
CA GLY A 178 -2.82 -15.61 -4.25
C GLY A 178 -1.74 -15.07 -5.18
N ASN A 179 -1.60 -13.74 -5.28
CA ASN A 179 -0.51 -13.11 -6.01
C ASN A 179 0.86 -13.42 -5.36
N GLU A 180 1.04 -13.14 -4.07
CA GLU A 180 2.28 -13.47 -3.35
C GLU A 180 2.58 -14.98 -3.41
N ALA A 181 1.55 -15.82 -3.27
CA ALA A 181 1.68 -17.27 -3.37
C ALA A 181 2.17 -17.71 -4.75
N PHE A 182 1.64 -17.13 -5.84
CA PHE A 182 2.09 -17.49 -7.19
C PHE A 182 3.60 -17.26 -7.39
N TYR A 183 4.09 -16.06 -7.10
CA TYR A 183 5.51 -15.73 -7.30
C TYR A 183 6.41 -16.43 -6.28
N GLY A 184 5.98 -16.58 -5.02
CA GLY A 184 6.69 -17.37 -4.02
C GLY A 184 6.77 -18.86 -4.40
N LEU A 185 5.71 -19.44 -4.95
CA LEU A 185 5.69 -20.83 -5.42
C LEU A 185 6.56 -21.01 -6.66
N LEU A 186 6.61 -20.05 -7.60
CA LEU A 186 7.55 -20.09 -8.72
C LEU A 186 9.00 -20.11 -8.21
N TYR A 187 9.32 -19.32 -7.19
CA TYR A 187 10.66 -19.31 -6.60
C TYR A 187 11.01 -20.68 -6.00
N ILE A 188 10.12 -21.26 -5.20
CA ILE A 188 10.29 -22.61 -4.61
C ILE A 188 10.44 -23.67 -5.71
N ASN A 189 9.58 -23.61 -6.72
CA ASN A 189 9.52 -24.57 -7.81
C ASN A 189 10.81 -24.64 -8.62
N TYR A 190 11.57 -23.54 -8.70
CA TYR A 190 12.88 -23.54 -9.34
C TYR A 190 13.87 -24.52 -8.68
N PHE A 191 13.83 -24.64 -7.36
CA PHE A 191 14.75 -25.48 -6.58
C PHE A 191 14.21 -26.88 -6.29
N TRP A 192 12.90 -27.01 -6.13
CA TRP A 192 12.27 -28.29 -5.81
C TRP A 192 10.84 -28.30 -6.33
N ALA A 193 10.55 -29.26 -7.22
CA ALA A 193 9.24 -29.40 -7.84
C ALA A 193 8.16 -29.92 -6.87
N GLY A 194 8.55 -30.46 -5.71
CA GLY A 194 7.62 -31.08 -4.78
C GLY A 194 7.52 -32.60 -4.92
N PRO A 195 6.79 -33.26 -4.00
CA PRO A 195 6.48 -34.67 -4.14
C PRO A 195 5.77 -34.94 -5.47
N ALA A 196 6.10 -36.06 -6.10
CA ALA A 196 5.38 -36.54 -7.26
C ALA A 196 3.95 -36.89 -6.84
N LEU A 197 2.98 -36.39 -7.59
CA LEU A 197 1.57 -36.74 -7.44
C LEU A 197 1.30 -37.97 -8.32
N PHE A 198 0.60 -37.78 -9.44
CA PHE A 198 0.29 -38.84 -10.40
C PHE A 198 0.75 -38.42 -11.80
N PHE A 199 1.12 -39.40 -12.63
CA PHE A 199 1.48 -39.19 -14.04
C PHE A 199 2.66 -38.22 -14.29
N GLY A 200 3.66 -38.20 -13.38
CA GLY A 200 4.83 -37.32 -13.51
C GLY A 200 4.56 -35.85 -13.21
N ILE A 201 3.37 -35.51 -12.71
CA ILE A 201 3.02 -34.18 -12.26
C ILE A 201 3.52 -33.98 -10.82
N HIS A 202 4.18 -32.85 -10.57
CA HIS A 202 4.68 -32.50 -9.25
C HIS A 202 3.79 -31.44 -8.58
N LEU A 203 3.84 -31.38 -7.24
CA LEU A 203 2.96 -30.51 -6.44
C LEU A 203 3.21 -29.00 -6.66
N MET A 204 4.46 -28.53 -6.68
CA MET A 204 4.75 -27.09 -6.74
C MET A 204 4.27 -26.44 -8.06
N PRO A 205 4.51 -27.05 -9.25
CA PRO A 205 3.94 -26.54 -10.50
C PRO A 205 2.42 -26.47 -10.48
N VAL A 206 1.74 -27.44 -9.87
CA VAL A 206 0.27 -27.46 -9.77
C VAL A 206 -0.22 -26.32 -8.89
N LEU A 207 0.38 -26.12 -7.72
CA LEU A 207 0.01 -25.01 -6.83
C LEU A 207 0.26 -23.64 -7.48
N ALA A 208 1.37 -23.50 -8.22
CA ALA A 208 1.65 -22.29 -9.00
C ALA A 208 0.63 -22.10 -10.13
N ALA A 209 0.24 -23.17 -10.83
CA ALA A 209 -0.78 -23.11 -11.87
C ALA A 209 -2.16 -22.71 -11.30
N LEU A 210 -2.51 -23.17 -10.10
CA LEU A 210 -3.76 -22.82 -9.42
C LEU A 210 -3.82 -21.35 -9.00
N THR A 211 -2.67 -20.76 -8.61
CA THR A 211 -2.58 -19.35 -8.18
C THR A 211 -2.32 -18.39 -9.36
N CYS A 212 -1.87 -18.90 -10.51
CA CYS A 212 -1.62 -18.11 -11.73
C CYS A 212 -2.82 -17.24 -12.17
N PRO A 213 -4.07 -17.72 -12.23
CA PRO A 213 -5.21 -16.88 -12.58
C PRO A 213 -5.39 -15.68 -11.65
N VAL A 214 -5.07 -15.84 -10.36
CA VAL A 214 -5.15 -14.76 -9.36
C VAL A 214 -4.07 -13.71 -9.64
N ALA A 215 -2.83 -14.13 -9.94
CA ALA A 215 -1.75 -13.21 -10.29
C ALA A 215 -2.04 -12.44 -11.60
N LEU A 216 -2.62 -13.12 -12.59
CA LEU A 216 -3.06 -12.47 -13.84
C LEU A 216 -4.18 -11.46 -13.59
N ALA A 217 -5.20 -11.84 -12.81
CA ALA A 217 -6.27 -10.92 -12.43
C ALA A 217 -5.73 -9.72 -11.64
N LYS A 218 -4.77 -9.94 -10.74
CA LYS A 218 -4.12 -8.88 -9.96
C LYS A 218 -3.31 -7.94 -10.84
N SER A 219 -2.58 -8.47 -11.82
CA SER A 219 -1.88 -7.66 -12.83
C SER A 219 -2.87 -6.84 -13.66
N ALA A 220 -4.00 -7.40 -14.07
CA ALA A 220 -5.05 -6.66 -14.78
C ALA A 220 -5.67 -5.54 -13.90
N LEU A 221 -5.89 -5.79 -12.61
CA LEU A 221 -6.32 -4.74 -11.68
C LEU A 221 -5.29 -3.63 -11.53
N ASN A 222 -3.99 -3.95 -11.53
CA ASN A 222 -2.94 -2.92 -11.51
C ASN A 222 -3.01 -2.02 -12.76
N VAL A 223 -3.27 -2.59 -13.95
CA VAL A 223 -3.51 -1.77 -15.16
C VAL A 223 -4.73 -0.86 -14.96
N LEU A 224 -5.83 -1.42 -14.45
CA LEU A 224 -7.04 -0.64 -14.20
C LEU A 224 -6.79 0.50 -13.18
N HIS A 225 -6.05 0.22 -12.10
CA HIS A 225 -5.66 1.22 -11.12
C HIS A 225 -4.85 2.34 -11.75
N LEU A 226 -3.87 2.00 -12.59
CA LEU A 226 -3.04 2.98 -13.27
C LEU A 226 -3.87 3.92 -14.16
N VAL A 227 -4.78 3.36 -14.96
CA VAL A 227 -5.65 4.15 -15.84
C VAL A 227 -6.60 5.04 -15.03
N MET A 228 -7.31 4.47 -14.06
CA MET A 228 -8.28 5.22 -13.25
C MET A 228 -7.61 6.33 -12.42
N ALA A 229 -6.43 6.05 -11.85
CA ALA A 229 -5.67 7.06 -11.12
C ALA A 229 -5.18 8.18 -12.04
N SER A 230 -4.70 7.84 -13.24
CA SER A 230 -4.26 8.84 -14.23
C SER A 230 -5.40 9.76 -14.66
N GLN A 231 -6.59 9.20 -14.89
CA GLN A 231 -7.80 9.97 -15.19
C GLN A 231 -8.19 10.89 -14.02
N THR A 232 -8.16 10.38 -12.80
CA THR A 232 -8.48 11.16 -11.59
C THR A 232 -7.54 12.36 -11.42
N VAL A 233 -6.24 12.16 -11.64
CA VAL A 233 -5.25 13.26 -11.57
C VAL A 233 -5.50 14.30 -12.68
N ALA A 234 -5.75 13.85 -13.91
CA ALA A 234 -6.04 14.76 -15.03
C ALA A 234 -7.32 15.58 -14.81
N GLU A 235 -8.37 14.97 -14.28
CA GLU A 235 -9.61 15.64 -13.92
C GLU A 235 -9.39 16.69 -12.82
N HIS A 236 -8.59 16.36 -11.80
CA HIS A 236 -8.22 17.30 -10.76
C HIS A 236 -7.50 18.53 -11.33
N ASP A 237 -6.54 18.35 -12.24
CA ASP A 237 -5.83 19.45 -12.89
C ASP A 237 -6.76 20.33 -13.74
N GLN A 238 -7.70 19.72 -14.47
CA GLN A 238 -8.70 20.46 -15.24
C GLN A 238 -9.61 21.31 -14.34
N GLU A 239 -10.04 20.76 -13.20
CA GLU A 239 -10.88 21.47 -12.25
C GLU A 239 -10.13 22.63 -11.57
N GLN A 240 -8.87 22.43 -11.20
CA GLN A 240 -8.02 23.51 -10.66
C GLN A 240 -7.86 24.66 -11.65
N ARG A 241 -7.61 24.34 -12.94
CA ARG A 241 -7.54 25.36 -14.00
C ARG A 241 -8.85 26.12 -14.15
N ARG A 242 -10.00 25.44 -14.13
CA ARG A 242 -11.33 26.07 -14.19
C ARG A 242 -11.57 27.01 -13.01
N ARG A 243 -11.18 26.62 -11.79
CA ARG A 243 -11.30 27.45 -10.58
C ARG A 243 -10.46 28.72 -10.68
N MET A 244 -9.19 28.59 -11.09
CA MET A 244 -8.32 29.75 -11.30
C MET A 244 -8.85 30.68 -12.41
N SER A 245 -9.36 30.14 -13.51
CA SER A 245 -9.98 30.95 -14.57
C SER A 245 -11.21 31.72 -14.06
N LYS A 246 -12.07 31.09 -13.26
CA LYS A 246 -13.24 31.77 -12.66
C LYS A 246 -12.82 32.88 -11.70
N GLN A 247 -11.84 32.64 -10.83
CA GLN A 247 -11.32 33.65 -9.90
C GLN A 247 -10.76 34.87 -10.63
N ARG A 248 -9.95 34.67 -11.68
CA ARG A 248 -9.41 35.78 -12.49
C ARG A 248 -10.50 36.63 -13.13
N VAL A 249 -11.58 35.99 -13.60
CA VAL A 249 -12.73 36.71 -14.17
C VAL A 249 -13.47 37.52 -13.11
N GLU A 250 -13.62 36.98 -11.90
CA GLU A 250 -14.25 37.68 -10.77
C GLU A 250 -13.42 38.87 -10.27
N GLU A 251 -12.10 38.72 -10.19
CA GLU A 251 -11.17 39.80 -9.81
C GLU A 251 -11.17 40.93 -10.86
N GLY A 252 -11.15 40.59 -12.15
CA GLY A 252 -11.24 41.58 -13.23
C GLY A 252 -12.55 42.38 -13.22
N LYS A 253 -13.65 41.80 -12.73
CA LYS A 253 -14.95 42.50 -12.58
C LYS A 253 -15.02 43.42 -11.36
N LYS A 254 -14.18 43.21 -10.35
CA LYS A 254 -14.14 44.05 -9.12
C LYS A 254 -13.18 45.23 -9.23
N GLY A 255 -12.27 45.20 -10.20
CA GLY A 255 -11.30 46.27 -10.48
C GLY A 255 -11.76 47.33 -11.49
N ILE A 256 -13.01 47.23 -11.97
CA ILE A 256 -13.72 48.23 -12.80
C ILE A 256 -14.86 48.78 -11.95
#